data_AF-I8J4J3-F1
#
_entry.id   AF-I8J4J3-F1
#
_cell.length_a   1.000
_cell.length_b   1.000
_cell.length_c   1.000
_cell.angle_alpha   90.00
_cell.angle_beta   90.00
_cell.angle_gamma   90.00
#
_symmetry.space_group_name_H-M   'P 1'
#
loop_
_entity.id
_entity.type
_entity.pdbx_description
1 polymer ?
#
loop_
_entity_poly.entity_id
_entity_poly.type
_entity_poly.pdbx_seq_one_letter_code
_entity_poly.pdbx_strand_id
1 'polypeptide(L)'
;MNHFKEAPLFFNYEEQTSLIHAAIFAEEAGYYGGEALHRALPKLSNYSNQAQETKINHHVTSLEVMSQVRPLSIEPLLKVLEQAVADGFSVTILYYKSNEKQCSDRLIDPYKLIYWKNKWYVIGFCHLRKEIRSFRVDRIEHLSPSQKKFNRPEHFSAHDYFFSSSGRYFKNGIAPLNVITVGATKETITTMGGLRIAPDLSLDECTFEDTDLLILPGGSTWSEEIHQAILERAEQALQRGTIVAAICGATDALANRGCLNTRKHTSNNLAYTKMMCPNYKGETFYQLEVAVADDNVVTASGVAPLDLQWKSLKNLMYLHQIHYMHGITSIRHTNQNTFSS
;
A
#
# COMPACT_ATOMS: atom_id res chain seq x y z
N MET A 1 -18.98 -49.48 -14.07
CA MET A 1 -19.31 -48.64 -12.90
C MET A 1 -18.06 -48.55 -12.03
N ASN A 2 -17.32 -47.45 -12.06
CA ASN A 2 -16.21 -47.21 -11.12
C ASN A 2 -15.88 -45.70 -11.09
N HIS A 3 -16.55 -44.95 -10.22
CA HIS A 3 -16.17 -43.58 -9.88
C HIS A 3 -16.45 -43.32 -8.39
N PHE A 4 -15.55 -43.78 -7.52
CA PHE A 4 -15.24 -43.10 -6.27
C PHE A 4 -13.88 -42.46 -6.48
N LYS A 5 -13.84 -41.13 -6.63
CA LYS A 5 -12.59 -40.37 -6.90
C LYS A 5 -12.22 -39.36 -5.82
N GLU A 6 -12.90 -39.36 -4.68
CA GLU A 6 -12.58 -38.46 -3.57
C GLU A 6 -12.35 -39.32 -2.31
N ALA A 7 -11.12 -39.34 -1.83
CA ALA A 7 -10.81 -39.90 -0.51
C ALA A 7 -11.52 -39.06 0.56
N PRO A 8 -12.11 -39.66 1.59
CA PRO A 8 -12.74 -38.89 2.66
C PRO A 8 -11.69 -38.02 3.36
N LEU A 9 -11.93 -36.70 3.36
CA LEU A 9 -11.14 -35.75 4.14
C LEU A 9 -11.59 -35.86 5.60
N PHE A 10 -10.66 -36.19 6.50
CA PHE A 10 -10.92 -36.27 7.93
C PHE A 10 -10.46 -34.98 8.59
N PHE A 11 -11.38 -34.26 9.23
CA PHE A 11 -11.09 -33.06 10.02
C PHE A 11 -11.25 -33.39 11.50
N ASN A 12 -10.31 -32.94 12.32
CA ASN A 12 -10.44 -33.00 13.78
C ASN A 12 -11.43 -31.93 14.30
N TYR A 13 -11.74 -31.96 15.60
CA TYR A 13 -12.71 -31.07 16.23
C TYR A 13 -12.38 -29.57 16.07
N GLU A 14 -11.10 -29.20 16.19
CA GLU A 14 -10.66 -27.80 16.07
C GLU A 14 -10.70 -27.32 14.62
N GLU A 15 -10.33 -28.18 13.67
CA GLU A 15 -10.43 -27.92 12.24
C GLU A 15 -11.89 -27.73 11.80
N GLN A 16 -12.81 -28.59 12.26
CA GLN A 16 -14.24 -28.45 11.98
C GLN A 16 -14.80 -27.14 12.53
N THR A 17 -14.51 -26.84 13.79
CA THR A 17 -14.97 -25.59 14.44
C THR A 17 -14.44 -24.37 13.71
N SER A 18 -13.16 -24.37 13.30
CA SER A 18 -12.54 -23.27 12.56
C SER A 18 -13.14 -23.08 11.17
N LEU A 19 -13.42 -24.17 10.44
CA LEU A 19 -14.07 -24.11 9.13
C LEU A 19 -15.50 -23.57 9.22
N ILE A 20 -16.23 -23.95 10.27
CA ILE A 20 -17.59 -23.46 10.51
C ILE A 20 -17.55 -21.96 10.88
N HIS A 21 -16.65 -21.53 11.75
CA HIS A 21 -16.47 -20.10 12.03
C HIS A 21 -16.12 -19.31 10.77
N ALA A 22 -15.16 -19.80 9.97
CA ALA A 22 -14.77 -19.16 8.72
C ALA A 22 -15.94 -19.08 7.72
N ALA A 23 -16.79 -20.11 7.67
CA ALA A 23 -17.99 -20.11 6.85
C ALA A 23 -19.01 -19.05 7.30
N ILE A 24 -19.29 -18.94 8.61
CA ILE A 24 -20.17 -17.91 9.16
C ILE A 24 -19.61 -16.51 8.86
N PHE A 25 -18.31 -16.30 9.10
CA PHE A 25 -17.66 -15.03 8.76
C PHE A 25 -17.73 -14.72 7.26
N ALA A 26 -17.48 -15.69 6.39
CA ALA A 26 -17.51 -15.51 4.94
C ALA A 26 -18.94 -15.18 4.46
N GLU A 27 -19.92 -15.93 4.96
CA GLU A 27 -21.32 -15.68 4.67
C GLU A 27 -21.67 -14.25 5.06
N GLU A 28 -21.42 -13.85 6.30
CA GLU A 28 -21.77 -12.54 6.84
C GLU A 28 -21.01 -11.38 6.17
N ALA A 29 -19.76 -11.64 5.76
CA ALA A 29 -18.95 -10.73 4.94
C ALA A 29 -19.40 -10.64 3.47
N GLY A 30 -20.45 -11.33 3.03
CA GLY A 30 -20.93 -11.16 1.66
C GLY A 30 -20.30 -12.09 0.63
N TYR A 31 -19.85 -13.29 1.04
CA TYR A 31 -19.31 -14.30 0.14
C TYR A 31 -20.39 -14.84 -0.81
N TYR A 32 -20.07 -14.88 -2.11
CA TYR A 32 -20.98 -15.27 -3.20
C TYR A 32 -21.14 -16.79 -3.39
N GLY A 33 -20.40 -17.58 -2.61
CA GLY A 33 -20.50 -19.05 -2.59
C GLY A 33 -21.53 -19.58 -1.58
N GLY A 34 -22.43 -18.73 -1.06
CA GLY A 34 -23.36 -19.04 0.03
C GLY A 34 -24.07 -20.39 -0.11
N GLU A 35 -24.66 -20.70 -1.26
CA GLU A 35 -25.35 -22.00 -1.42
C GLU A 35 -24.44 -23.22 -1.30
N ALA A 36 -23.23 -23.16 -1.88
CA ALA A 36 -22.27 -24.26 -1.78
C ALA A 36 -21.76 -24.40 -0.34
N LEU A 37 -21.57 -23.27 0.33
CA LEU A 37 -21.20 -23.19 1.73
C LEU A 37 -22.29 -23.77 2.65
N HIS A 38 -23.55 -23.40 2.44
CA HIS A 38 -24.71 -23.96 3.16
C HIS A 38 -24.88 -25.46 2.93
N ARG A 39 -24.51 -25.98 1.75
CA ARG A 39 -24.48 -27.44 1.50
C ARG A 39 -23.27 -28.13 2.13
N ALA A 40 -22.17 -27.41 2.34
CA ALA A 40 -20.95 -27.94 2.95
C ALA A 40 -21.04 -27.96 4.48
N LEU A 41 -21.70 -26.98 5.10
CA LEU A 41 -21.83 -26.85 6.56
C LEU A 41 -22.44 -28.09 7.25
N PRO A 42 -23.57 -28.67 6.78
CA PRO A 42 -24.09 -29.93 7.32
C PRO A 42 -23.14 -31.12 7.14
N LYS A 43 -22.34 -31.11 6.06
CA LYS A 43 -21.36 -32.18 5.82
C LYS A 43 -20.16 -32.08 6.75
N LEU A 44 -19.82 -30.87 7.22
CA LEU A 44 -18.79 -30.65 8.25
C LEU A 44 -19.26 -31.08 9.65
N SER A 45 -20.57 -31.03 9.92
CA SER A 45 -21.16 -31.41 11.21
C SER A 45 -21.55 -32.90 11.31
N ASN A 46 -21.92 -33.53 10.19
CA ASN A 46 -22.44 -34.92 10.16
C ASN A 46 -21.41 -36.04 10.48
N TYR A 47 -20.14 -35.73 10.73
CA TYR A 47 -19.12 -36.72 11.11
C TYR A 47 -18.79 -36.70 12.61
N SER A 48 -19.57 -35.99 13.42
CA SER A 48 -19.41 -35.91 14.88
C SER A 48 -20.36 -36.85 15.62
N ASN A 49 -19.89 -37.49 16.70
CA ASN A 49 -20.79 -38.15 17.66
C ASN A 49 -21.72 -37.10 18.32
N GLN A 50 -22.88 -37.51 18.83
CA GLN A 50 -23.93 -36.64 19.42
C GLN A 50 -23.40 -35.63 20.46
N ALA A 51 -22.35 -36.00 21.22
CA ALA A 51 -21.69 -35.15 22.20
C ALA A 51 -20.80 -34.05 21.59
N GLN A 52 -20.23 -34.29 20.41
CA GLN A 52 -19.43 -33.32 19.65
C GLN A 52 -20.34 -32.37 18.86
N GLU A 53 -21.43 -32.87 18.28
CA GLU A 53 -22.45 -32.07 17.59
C GLU A 53 -23.08 -31.01 18.52
N THR A 54 -23.37 -31.39 19.77
CA THR A 54 -23.88 -30.47 20.79
C THR A 54 -22.88 -29.36 21.13
N LYS A 55 -21.58 -29.67 21.17
CA LYS A 55 -20.52 -28.66 21.41
C LYS A 55 -20.30 -27.75 20.20
N ILE A 56 -20.29 -28.31 18.99
CA ILE A 56 -20.16 -27.54 17.74
C ILE A 56 -21.34 -26.57 17.61
N ASN A 57 -22.58 -27.03 17.83
CA ASN A 57 -23.76 -26.17 17.79
C ASN A 57 -23.70 -25.06 18.84
N HIS A 58 -23.18 -25.35 20.04
CA HIS A 58 -22.99 -24.33 21.07
C HIS A 58 -22.00 -23.22 20.63
N HIS A 59 -20.89 -23.60 19.99
CA HIS A 59 -19.93 -22.64 19.44
C HIS A 59 -20.50 -21.83 18.28
N VAL A 60 -21.28 -22.45 17.39
CA VAL A 60 -21.98 -21.75 16.30
C VAL A 60 -22.95 -20.70 16.83
N THR A 61 -23.76 -21.04 17.84
CA THR A 61 -24.72 -20.11 18.45
C THR A 61 -24.07 -19.00 19.29
N SER A 62 -22.79 -19.15 19.65
CA SER A 62 -22.06 -18.17 20.45
C SER A 62 -21.45 -17.02 19.64
N LEU A 63 -21.48 -17.12 18.30
CA LEU A 63 -20.88 -16.15 17.39
C LEU A 63 -21.96 -15.55 16.49
N GLU A 64 -22.26 -14.27 16.73
CA GLU A 64 -23.17 -13.49 15.90
C GLU A 64 -22.36 -12.41 15.17
N VAL A 65 -22.42 -12.39 13.84
CA VAL A 65 -21.79 -11.34 13.04
C VAL A 65 -22.89 -10.41 12.54
N MET A 66 -22.84 -9.15 12.94
CA MET A 66 -23.81 -8.15 12.50
C MET A 66 -23.49 -7.70 11.06
N SER A 67 -24.32 -8.08 10.10
CA SER A 67 -24.17 -7.71 8.68
C SER A 67 -25.19 -6.66 8.22
N GLN A 68 -24.78 -5.82 7.28
CA GLN A 68 -25.66 -4.88 6.57
C GLN A 68 -26.28 -5.58 5.35
N VAL A 69 -27.60 -5.48 5.23
CA VAL A 69 -28.45 -6.06 4.18
C VAL A 69 -27.82 -5.93 2.78
N ARG A 70 -27.70 -7.08 2.09
CA ARG A 70 -27.10 -7.18 0.75
C ARG A 70 -28.12 -6.97 -0.38
N PRO A 71 -27.72 -6.34 -1.49
CA PRO A 71 -28.41 -6.51 -2.77
C PRO A 71 -28.04 -7.87 -3.37
N LEU A 72 -29.02 -8.75 -3.57
CA LEU A 72 -28.90 -10.09 -4.18
C LEU A 72 -28.36 -10.10 -5.63
N SER A 73 -28.16 -8.94 -6.27
CA SER A 73 -27.95 -8.85 -7.72
C SER A 73 -26.52 -9.11 -8.23
N ILE A 74 -25.50 -9.17 -7.36
CA ILE A 74 -24.09 -9.22 -7.81
C ILE A 74 -23.45 -10.61 -7.81
N GLU A 75 -24.05 -11.61 -7.16
CA GLU A 75 -23.46 -12.96 -7.05
C GLU A 75 -23.21 -13.64 -8.40
N PRO A 76 -24.13 -13.58 -9.40
CA PRO A 76 -23.87 -14.17 -10.71
C PRO A 76 -22.65 -13.53 -11.40
N LEU A 77 -22.47 -12.22 -11.24
CA LEU A 77 -21.33 -11.48 -11.80
C LEU A 77 -20.02 -11.95 -11.17
N LEU A 78 -19.99 -12.14 -9.84
CA LEU A 78 -18.80 -12.58 -9.12
C LEU A 78 -18.36 -13.98 -9.53
N LYS A 79 -19.30 -14.92 -9.70
CA LYS A 79 -19.00 -16.27 -10.19
C LYS A 79 -18.38 -16.25 -11.59
N VAL A 80 -18.95 -15.47 -12.50
CA VAL A 80 -18.39 -15.35 -13.87
C VAL A 80 -17.03 -14.67 -13.86
N LEU A 81 -16.83 -13.63 -13.05
CA LEU A 81 -15.53 -12.97 -12.90
C LEU A 81 -14.48 -13.89 -12.30
N GLU A 82 -14.81 -14.68 -11.28
CA GLU A 82 -13.90 -15.65 -10.66
C GLU A 82 -13.43 -16.67 -11.70
N GLN A 83 -14.36 -17.23 -12.48
CA GLN A 83 -14.04 -18.18 -13.53
C GLN A 83 -13.16 -17.53 -14.62
N ALA A 84 -13.52 -16.33 -15.06
CA ALA A 84 -12.75 -15.60 -16.07
C ALA A 84 -11.34 -15.24 -15.59
N VAL A 85 -11.19 -14.88 -14.31
CA VAL A 85 -9.88 -14.75 -13.67
C VAL A 85 -9.17 -16.09 -13.80
N ALA A 86 -9.70 -17.17 -13.20
CA ALA A 86 -9.08 -18.48 -13.12
C ALA A 86 -8.57 -19.00 -14.48
N ASP A 87 -9.41 -18.92 -15.51
CA ASP A 87 -9.14 -19.45 -16.85
C ASP A 87 -8.32 -18.50 -17.74
N GLY A 88 -8.15 -17.23 -17.32
CA GLY A 88 -7.45 -16.22 -18.10
C GLY A 88 -8.24 -15.72 -19.31
N PHE A 89 -9.56 -15.60 -19.18
CA PHE A 89 -10.45 -15.08 -20.23
C PHE A 89 -10.84 -13.63 -19.97
N SER A 90 -10.82 -12.83 -21.04
CA SER A 90 -11.30 -11.46 -21.01
C SER A 90 -12.82 -11.44 -20.79
N VAL A 91 -13.34 -10.36 -20.22
CA VAL A 91 -14.79 -10.15 -20.09
C VAL A 91 -15.16 -8.79 -20.63
N THR A 92 -16.34 -8.70 -21.26
CA THR A 92 -16.95 -7.43 -21.60
C THR A 92 -17.90 -7.04 -20.48
N ILE A 93 -17.75 -5.83 -19.96
CA ILE A 93 -18.61 -5.27 -18.91
C ILE A 93 -19.30 -4.01 -19.42
N LEU A 94 -20.59 -3.88 -19.14
CA LEU A 94 -21.31 -2.62 -19.22
C LEU A 94 -21.19 -1.94 -17.86
N TYR A 95 -20.39 -0.86 -17.80
CA TYR A 95 -19.98 -0.27 -16.53
C TYR A 95 -20.50 1.15 -16.34
N TYR A 96 -21.15 1.39 -15.19
CA TYR A 96 -21.63 2.70 -14.78
C TYR A 96 -20.56 3.49 -14.01
N LYS A 97 -20.24 4.69 -14.48
CA LYS A 97 -19.33 5.63 -13.80
C LYS A 97 -20.11 6.59 -12.92
N SER A 98 -19.55 6.92 -11.75
CA SER A 98 -20.17 7.88 -10.82
C SER A 98 -20.31 9.32 -11.35
N ASN A 99 -19.49 9.72 -12.33
CA ASN A 99 -19.40 11.11 -12.80
C ASN A 99 -19.94 11.28 -14.24
N GLU A 100 -20.35 10.20 -14.90
CA GLU A 100 -20.85 10.24 -16.28
C GLU A 100 -22.20 9.50 -16.29
N LYS A 101 -23.28 10.14 -16.75
CA LYS A 101 -24.62 9.51 -16.86
C LYS A 101 -24.69 8.41 -17.95
N GLN A 102 -23.57 8.03 -18.56
CA GLN A 102 -23.52 7.05 -19.64
C GLN A 102 -22.79 5.78 -19.19
N CYS A 103 -23.42 4.63 -19.41
CA CYS A 103 -22.77 3.34 -19.33
C CYS A 103 -21.75 3.21 -20.46
N SER A 104 -20.62 2.57 -20.17
CA SER A 104 -19.58 2.32 -21.18
C SER A 104 -19.26 0.84 -21.25
N ASP A 105 -19.26 0.28 -22.45
CA ASP A 105 -18.74 -1.05 -22.70
C ASP A 105 -17.22 -1.05 -22.55
N ARG A 106 -16.72 -2.03 -21.79
CA ARG A 106 -15.29 -2.22 -21.55
C ARG A 106 -14.93 -3.67 -21.71
N LEU A 107 -14.02 -3.95 -22.63
CA LEU A 107 -13.27 -5.19 -22.61
C LEU A 107 -12.18 -5.08 -21.53
N ILE A 108 -12.19 -6.00 -20.57
CA ILE A 108 -11.21 -6.08 -19.50
C ILE A 108 -10.58 -7.47 -19.42
N ASP A 109 -9.31 -7.51 -19.04
CA ASP A 109 -8.59 -8.74 -18.69
C ASP A 109 -8.58 -8.86 -17.16
N PRO A 110 -9.48 -9.64 -16.54
CA PRO A 110 -9.62 -9.67 -15.09
C PRO A 110 -8.47 -10.45 -14.43
N TYR A 111 -7.68 -9.79 -13.58
CA TYR A 111 -6.51 -10.39 -12.93
C TYR A 111 -6.80 -10.94 -11.54
N LYS A 112 -7.66 -10.25 -10.76
CA LYS A 112 -7.97 -10.64 -9.37
C LYS A 112 -9.28 -10.02 -8.90
N LEU A 113 -10.03 -10.75 -8.08
CA LEU A 113 -11.12 -10.22 -7.26
C LEU A 113 -10.60 -9.79 -5.89
N ILE A 114 -11.09 -8.66 -5.40
CA ILE A 114 -10.77 -8.09 -4.08
C ILE A 114 -12.07 -7.72 -3.38
N TYR A 115 -12.19 -8.15 -2.12
CA TYR A 115 -13.23 -7.67 -1.21
C TYR A 115 -12.64 -6.62 -0.26
N TRP A 116 -13.21 -5.41 -0.28
CA TRP A 116 -12.72 -4.28 0.52
C TRP A 116 -13.86 -3.38 0.96
N LYS A 117 -13.92 -3.04 2.27
CA LYS A 117 -14.95 -2.17 2.87
C LYS A 117 -16.38 -2.51 2.42
N ASN A 118 -16.74 -3.79 2.55
CA ASN A 118 -18.05 -4.32 2.17
C ASN A 118 -18.42 -4.15 0.68
N LYS A 119 -17.41 -4.13 -0.19
CA LYS A 119 -17.58 -4.00 -1.64
C LYS A 119 -16.62 -4.91 -2.39
N TRP A 120 -17.12 -5.47 -3.48
CA TRP A 120 -16.33 -6.29 -4.40
C TRP A 120 -15.75 -5.45 -5.53
N TYR A 121 -14.50 -5.74 -5.86
CA TYR A 121 -13.75 -5.12 -6.93
C TYR A 121 -13.11 -6.19 -7.80
N VAL A 122 -13.05 -5.96 -9.11
CA VAL A 122 -12.17 -6.69 -10.01
C VAL A 122 -11.07 -5.75 -10.49
N ILE A 123 -9.82 -6.19 -10.38
CA ILE A 123 -8.70 -5.49 -11.00
C ILE A 123 -8.37 -6.18 -12.30
N GLY A 124 -8.15 -5.41 -13.35
CA GLY A 124 -7.80 -5.94 -14.65
C GLY A 124 -7.28 -4.88 -15.62
N PHE A 125 -6.72 -5.34 -16.72
CA PHE A 125 -6.29 -4.46 -17.81
C PHE A 125 -7.49 -3.98 -18.62
N CYS A 126 -7.66 -2.67 -18.74
CA CYS A 126 -8.76 -2.05 -19.46
C CYS A 126 -8.33 -1.74 -20.90
N HIS A 127 -8.83 -2.49 -21.89
CA HIS A 127 -8.43 -2.29 -23.29
C HIS A 127 -8.80 -0.91 -23.85
N LEU A 128 -9.89 -0.31 -23.36
CA LEU A 128 -10.30 1.05 -23.74
C LEU A 128 -9.30 2.13 -23.30
N ARG A 129 -8.64 1.94 -22.15
CA ARG A 129 -7.75 2.94 -21.54
C ARG A 129 -6.28 2.56 -21.59
N LYS A 130 -5.98 1.32 -22.05
CA LYS A 130 -4.65 0.75 -22.18
C LYS A 130 -3.85 0.78 -20.89
N GLU A 131 -4.53 0.59 -19.76
CA GLU A 131 -3.94 0.61 -18.43
C GLU A 131 -4.66 -0.40 -17.52
N ILE A 132 -3.99 -0.84 -16.45
CA ILE A 132 -4.64 -1.59 -15.37
C ILE A 132 -5.59 -0.64 -14.65
N ARG A 133 -6.79 -1.10 -14.26
CA ARG A 133 -7.78 -0.36 -13.45
C ARG A 133 -8.51 -1.28 -12.49
N SER A 134 -9.06 -0.70 -11.41
CA SER A 134 -10.01 -1.37 -10.51
C SER A 134 -11.45 -1.01 -10.87
N PHE A 135 -12.33 -2.00 -11.02
CA PHE A 135 -13.76 -1.84 -11.30
C PHE A 135 -14.57 -2.33 -10.11
N ARG A 136 -15.56 -1.53 -9.68
CA ARG A 136 -16.50 -1.95 -8.63
C ARG A 136 -17.54 -2.88 -9.22
N VAL A 137 -17.66 -4.09 -8.68
CA VAL A 137 -18.57 -5.11 -9.23
C VAL A 137 -20.03 -4.67 -9.10
N ASP A 138 -20.38 -3.93 -8.03
CA ASP A 138 -21.73 -3.37 -7.84
C ASP A 138 -22.12 -2.27 -8.84
N ARG A 139 -21.23 -1.90 -9.77
CA ARG A 139 -21.47 -0.94 -10.87
C ARG A 139 -21.45 -1.58 -12.25
N ILE A 140 -21.30 -2.91 -12.32
CA ILE A 140 -21.40 -3.67 -13.55
C ILE A 140 -22.87 -4.01 -13.74
N GLU A 141 -23.47 -3.47 -14.80
CA GLU A 141 -24.88 -3.69 -15.13
C GLU A 141 -25.05 -5.01 -15.88
N HIS A 142 -24.16 -5.24 -16.86
CA HIS A 142 -24.10 -6.47 -17.63
C HIS A 142 -22.66 -6.95 -17.77
N LEU A 143 -22.49 -8.26 -17.78
CA LEU A 143 -21.21 -8.92 -17.97
C LEU A 143 -21.37 -10.10 -18.91
N SER A 144 -20.52 -10.17 -19.93
CA SER A 144 -20.45 -11.29 -20.86
C SER A 144 -19.02 -11.83 -20.98
N PRO A 145 -18.79 -13.14 -20.84
CA PRO A 145 -17.50 -13.76 -21.12
C PRO A 145 -17.06 -13.52 -22.57
N SER A 146 -15.75 -13.37 -22.77
CA SER A 146 -15.13 -13.38 -24.10
C SER A 146 -14.35 -14.68 -24.31
N GLN A 147 -14.12 -15.06 -25.57
CA GLN A 147 -13.19 -16.14 -25.92
C GLN A 147 -11.71 -15.68 -25.94
N LYS A 148 -11.46 -14.37 -25.77
CA LYS A 148 -10.11 -13.82 -25.80
C LYS A 148 -9.35 -14.19 -24.53
N LYS A 149 -8.23 -14.92 -24.70
CA LYS A 149 -7.30 -15.19 -23.60
C LYS A 149 -6.31 -14.05 -23.40
N PHE A 150 -5.84 -13.90 -22.17
CA PHE A 150 -4.76 -12.99 -21.81
C PHE A 150 -3.74 -13.70 -20.93
N ASN A 151 -2.50 -13.20 -20.94
CA ASN A 151 -1.46 -13.62 -20.02
C ASN A 151 -1.37 -12.62 -18.88
N ARG A 152 -1.44 -13.11 -17.63
CA ARG A 152 -1.22 -12.26 -16.46
C ARG A 152 0.24 -11.82 -16.41
N PRO A 153 0.55 -10.56 -16.05
CA PRO A 153 1.93 -10.17 -15.82
C PRO A 153 2.53 -10.97 -14.64
N GLU A 154 3.71 -11.55 -14.80
CA GLU A 154 4.33 -12.47 -13.82
C GLU A 154 4.58 -11.83 -12.45
N HIS A 155 4.78 -10.51 -12.40
CA HIS A 155 5.07 -9.76 -11.17
C HIS A 155 3.92 -8.83 -10.74
N PHE A 156 2.70 -9.06 -11.22
CA PHE A 156 1.56 -8.22 -10.84
C PHE A 156 1.05 -8.53 -9.43
N SER A 157 1.18 -7.55 -8.52
CA SER A 157 0.55 -7.57 -7.19
C SER A 157 -0.77 -6.80 -7.20
N ALA A 158 -1.88 -7.55 -7.13
CA ALA A 158 -3.22 -6.98 -7.02
C ALA A 158 -3.38 -6.12 -5.76
N HIS A 159 -2.72 -6.52 -4.66
CA HIS A 159 -2.73 -5.77 -3.40
C HIS A 159 -2.08 -4.39 -3.59
N ASP A 160 -0.83 -4.35 -4.05
CA ASP A 160 -0.07 -3.10 -4.18
C ASP A 160 -0.74 -2.15 -5.17
N TYR A 161 -1.21 -2.69 -6.30
CA TYR A 161 -1.95 -1.90 -7.26
C TYR A 161 -3.25 -1.35 -6.66
N PHE A 162 -4.04 -2.16 -5.95
CA PHE A 162 -5.33 -1.72 -5.42
C PHE A 162 -5.21 -0.52 -4.51
N PHE A 163 -4.19 -0.46 -3.66
CA PHE A 163 -4.03 0.62 -2.70
C PHE A 163 -3.29 1.84 -3.28
N SER A 164 -2.25 1.63 -4.09
CA SER A 164 -1.44 2.73 -4.67
C SER A 164 -2.18 3.51 -5.76
N SER A 165 -2.82 2.80 -6.70
CA SER A 165 -3.41 3.40 -7.91
C SER A 165 -4.79 4.02 -7.71
N SER A 166 -5.48 3.67 -6.63
CA SER A 166 -6.86 4.09 -6.39
C SER A 166 -7.02 5.27 -5.45
N GLY A 167 -5.91 5.81 -4.96
CA GLY A 167 -5.88 6.85 -3.92
C GLY A 167 -6.40 6.36 -2.55
N ARG A 168 -6.68 5.06 -2.38
CA ARG A 168 -7.31 4.50 -1.17
C ARG A 168 -6.35 4.36 0.02
N TYR A 169 -5.05 4.56 -0.17
CA TYR A 169 -4.12 4.83 0.95
C TYR A 169 -4.45 6.15 1.66
N PHE A 170 -5.06 7.11 0.96
CA PHE A 170 -5.43 8.40 1.53
C PHE A 170 -6.86 8.34 2.06
N LYS A 171 -7.08 8.78 3.31
CA LYS A 171 -8.40 8.84 3.91
C LYS A 171 -9.27 9.83 3.12
N ASN A 172 -10.46 9.41 2.70
CA ASN A 172 -11.43 10.33 2.08
C ASN A 172 -11.68 11.53 3.01
N GLY A 173 -11.61 12.75 2.47
CA GLY A 173 -11.86 14.00 3.21
C GLY A 173 -10.63 14.70 3.76
N ILE A 174 -9.42 14.20 3.50
CA ILE A 174 -8.16 14.92 3.76
C ILE A 174 -7.63 15.43 2.42
N ALA A 175 -7.29 16.72 2.35
CA ALA A 175 -6.62 17.27 1.17
C ALA A 175 -5.32 16.50 0.93
N PRO A 176 -5.04 16.03 -0.30
CA PRO A 176 -3.80 15.34 -0.59
C PRO A 176 -2.61 16.25 -0.26
N LEU A 177 -1.56 15.69 0.34
CA LEU A 177 -0.29 16.41 0.47
C LEU A 177 0.27 16.58 -0.94
N ASN A 178 0.29 17.82 -1.43
CA ASN A 178 0.82 18.11 -2.75
C ASN A 178 2.34 17.96 -2.71
N VAL A 179 2.87 17.08 -3.55
CA VAL A 179 4.31 16.95 -3.75
C VAL A 179 4.69 17.90 -4.88
N ILE A 180 5.53 18.89 -4.57
CA ILE A 180 6.04 19.87 -5.52
C ILE A 180 7.54 19.59 -5.71
N THR A 181 7.98 19.41 -6.95
CA THR A 181 9.38 19.21 -7.28
C THR A 181 10.08 20.56 -7.46
N VAL A 182 11.15 20.78 -6.70
CA VAL A 182 11.93 22.03 -6.73
C VAL A 182 13.33 21.73 -7.25
N GLY A 183 13.70 22.36 -8.36
CA GLY A 183 15.04 22.27 -8.94
C GLY A 183 15.87 23.51 -8.64
N ALA A 184 17.20 23.41 -8.77
CA ALA A 184 18.07 24.60 -8.77
C ALA A 184 17.64 25.59 -9.86
N THR A 185 17.24 25.05 -11.03
CA THR A 185 16.57 25.75 -12.12
C THR A 185 15.35 24.93 -12.57
N LYS A 186 14.58 25.43 -13.55
CA LYS A 186 13.49 24.67 -14.21
C LYS A 186 13.97 23.74 -15.32
N GLU A 187 15.29 23.60 -15.50
CA GLU A 187 15.81 22.67 -16.50
C GLU A 187 15.53 21.22 -16.13
N THR A 188 15.31 20.38 -17.14
CA THR A 188 15.04 18.96 -16.92
C THR A 188 16.27 18.26 -16.33
N ILE A 189 16.09 17.60 -15.19
CA ILE A 189 17.12 16.78 -14.55
C ILE A 189 16.96 15.30 -14.93
N THR A 190 18.04 14.53 -14.80
CA THR A 190 18.03 13.08 -15.01
C THR A 190 18.39 12.37 -13.71
N THR A 191 17.51 11.49 -13.25
CA THR A 191 17.75 10.66 -12.06
C THR A 191 18.79 9.58 -12.34
N MET A 192 19.35 8.97 -11.30
CA MET A 192 20.28 7.84 -11.43
C MET A 192 19.70 6.66 -12.24
N GLY A 193 18.37 6.46 -12.20
CA GLY A 193 17.67 5.43 -12.98
C GLY A 193 17.33 5.85 -14.42
N GLY A 194 17.80 7.01 -14.89
CA GLY A 194 17.57 7.51 -16.24
C GLY A 194 16.22 8.22 -16.46
N LEU A 195 15.36 8.34 -15.44
CA LEU A 195 14.13 9.12 -15.56
C LEU A 195 14.45 10.60 -15.70
N ARG A 196 13.82 11.26 -16.69
CA ARG A 196 13.90 12.70 -16.92
C ARG A 196 12.74 13.40 -16.23
N ILE A 197 13.03 14.37 -15.36
CA ILE A 197 12.04 15.10 -14.55
C ILE A 197 12.19 16.60 -14.84
N ALA A 198 11.09 17.25 -15.21
CA ALA A 198 11.03 18.71 -15.27
C ALA A 198 10.54 19.24 -13.91
N PRO A 199 11.32 20.06 -13.20
CA PRO A 199 10.89 20.64 -11.92
C PRO A 199 9.64 21.51 -12.07
N ASP A 200 8.73 21.44 -11.08
CA ASP A 200 7.54 22.29 -11.02
C ASP A 200 7.92 23.75 -10.75
N LEU A 201 8.87 23.96 -9.84
CA LEU A 201 9.40 25.26 -9.43
C LEU A 201 10.93 25.29 -9.50
N SER A 202 11.50 26.48 -9.73
CA SER A 202 12.89 26.74 -9.37
C SER A 202 13.00 27.08 -7.87
N LEU A 203 14.22 27.02 -7.34
CA LEU A 203 14.49 27.38 -5.95
C LEU A 203 14.10 28.83 -5.63
N ASP A 204 14.23 29.75 -6.59
CA ASP A 204 13.87 31.16 -6.42
C ASP A 204 12.35 31.40 -6.34
N GLU A 205 11.56 30.49 -6.92
CA GLU A 205 10.10 30.53 -6.86
C GLU A 205 9.54 29.82 -5.62
N CYS A 206 10.40 29.14 -4.86
CA CYS A 206 10.01 28.32 -3.71
C CYS A 206 10.17 29.09 -2.39
N THR A 207 9.12 29.09 -1.58
CA THR A 207 9.13 29.60 -0.20
C THR A 207 8.73 28.48 0.75
N PHE A 208 9.47 28.35 1.85
CA PHE A 208 9.22 27.33 2.87
C PHE A 208 8.48 27.96 4.06
N GLU A 209 7.29 27.44 4.35
CA GLU A 209 6.53 27.72 5.56
C GLU A 209 6.85 26.68 6.64
N ASP A 210 6.49 26.95 7.90
CA ASP A 210 6.71 26.04 9.02
C ASP A 210 5.84 24.78 8.95
N THR A 211 4.77 24.79 8.15
CA THR A 211 3.91 23.64 7.86
C THR A 211 4.42 22.72 6.75
N ASP A 212 5.50 23.10 6.07
CA ASP A 212 6.00 22.36 4.92
C ASP A 212 6.94 21.21 5.32
N LEU A 213 7.12 20.28 4.36
CA LEU A 213 8.10 19.21 4.43
C LEU A 213 9.07 19.33 3.25
N LEU A 214 10.32 19.65 3.54
CA LEU A 214 11.40 19.62 2.56
C LEU A 214 12.05 18.23 2.55
N ILE A 215 12.14 17.61 1.36
CA ILE A 215 12.78 16.30 1.18
C ILE A 215 14.05 16.47 0.34
N LEU A 216 15.20 16.10 0.89
CA LEU A 216 16.51 16.10 0.23
C LEU A 216 16.92 14.67 -0.13
N PRO A 217 16.84 14.27 -1.41
CA PRO A 217 17.12 12.90 -1.83
C PRO A 217 18.62 12.59 -1.84
N GLY A 218 18.93 11.29 -1.87
CA GLY A 218 20.30 10.83 -2.10
C GLY A 218 20.82 11.24 -3.48
N GLY A 219 22.13 11.44 -3.57
CA GLY A 219 22.82 11.76 -4.82
C GLY A 219 24.32 11.77 -4.62
N SER A 220 25.07 11.67 -5.71
CA SER A 220 26.55 11.72 -5.70
C SER A 220 27.11 13.12 -5.90
N THR A 221 26.26 14.13 -6.08
CA THR A 221 26.65 15.49 -6.50
C THR A 221 26.55 16.52 -5.39
N TRP A 222 26.21 16.14 -4.15
CA TRP A 222 25.94 17.06 -3.04
C TRP A 222 27.10 17.96 -2.62
N SER A 223 28.33 17.66 -3.03
CA SER A 223 29.50 18.51 -2.83
C SER A 223 29.63 19.65 -3.85
N GLU A 224 28.85 19.62 -4.93
CA GLU A 224 28.90 20.62 -6.00
C GLU A 224 28.25 21.95 -5.58
N GLU A 225 28.74 23.04 -6.16
CA GLU A 225 28.32 24.42 -5.82
C GLU A 225 26.83 24.68 -6.08
N ILE A 226 26.24 24.01 -7.07
CA ILE A 226 24.83 24.13 -7.45
C ILE A 226 23.86 23.86 -6.29
N HIS A 227 24.28 23.09 -5.28
CA HIS A 227 23.44 22.74 -4.12
C HIS A 227 23.58 23.69 -2.94
N GLN A 228 24.54 24.63 -2.94
CA GLN A 228 24.76 25.51 -1.78
C GLN A 228 23.50 26.32 -1.44
N ALA A 229 22.78 26.81 -2.46
CA ALA A 229 21.56 27.58 -2.27
C ALA A 229 20.46 26.76 -1.56
N ILE A 230 20.20 25.51 -1.96
CA ILE A 230 19.19 24.67 -1.29
C ILE A 230 19.63 24.26 0.12
N LEU A 231 20.93 24.07 0.35
CA LEU A 231 21.46 23.77 1.67
C LEU A 231 21.31 24.95 2.65
N GLU A 232 21.54 26.18 2.19
CA GLU A 232 21.25 27.39 2.97
C GLU A 232 19.76 27.54 3.27
N ARG A 233 18.89 27.26 2.29
CA ARG A 233 17.44 27.26 2.50
C ARG A 233 16.99 26.19 3.49
N ALA A 234 17.58 24.98 3.43
CA ALA A 234 17.28 23.90 4.36
C ALA A 234 17.69 24.27 5.80
N GLU A 235 18.84 24.91 5.98
CA GLU A 235 19.28 25.42 7.28
C GLU A 235 18.30 26.46 7.84
N GLN A 236 17.87 27.43 7.01
CA GLN A 236 16.88 28.44 7.39
C GLN A 236 15.51 27.82 7.71
N ALA A 237 15.08 26.83 6.93
CA ALA A 237 13.84 26.09 7.16
C ALA A 237 13.88 25.36 8.51
N LEU A 238 15.01 24.72 8.84
CA LEU A 238 15.21 24.08 10.14
C LEU A 238 15.14 25.05 11.31
N GLN A 239 15.68 26.26 11.18
CA GLN A 239 15.60 27.29 12.21
C GLN A 239 14.16 27.80 12.43
N ARG A 240 13.30 27.70 11.41
CA ARG A 240 11.89 28.12 11.44
C ARG A 240 10.92 27.03 11.90
N GLY A 241 11.40 25.81 12.15
CA GLY A 241 10.56 24.69 12.55
C GLY A 241 10.02 23.85 11.40
N THR A 242 10.25 24.24 10.13
CA THR A 242 9.92 23.43 8.96
C THR A 242 10.64 22.08 9.03
N ILE A 243 9.97 21.01 8.59
CA ILE A 243 10.55 19.67 8.64
C ILE A 243 11.49 19.48 7.45
N VAL A 244 12.73 19.06 7.71
CA VAL A 244 13.69 18.67 6.66
C VAL A 244 14.02 17.19 6.80
N ALA A 245 13.71 16.44 5.75
CA ALA A 245 13.98 15.02 5.63
C ALA A 245 15.12 14.77 4.64
N ALA A 246 16.24 14.18 5.06
CA ALA A 246 17.41 13.91 4.22
C ALA A 246 17.76 12.42 4.20
N ILE A 247 18.16 11.89 3.04
CA ILE A 247 18.54 10.48 2.88
C ILE A 247 19.86 10.32 2.13
N CYS A 248 20.64 9.30 2.49
CA CYS A 248 21.89 8.95 1.81
C CYS A 248 22.85 10.17 1.79
N GLY A 249 23.46 10.52 0.66
CA GLY A 249 24.41 11.64 0.55
C GLY A 249 23.87 13.02 0.98
N ALA A 250 22.54 13.23 1.00
CA ALA A 250 21.97 14.47 1.54
C ALA A 250 22.20 14.61 3.05
N THR A 251 22.31 13.49 3.78
CA THR A 251 22.65 13.51 5.21
C THR A 251 24.06 14.08 5.44
N ASP A 252 25.01 13.72 4.59
CA ASP A 252 26.39 14.24 4.64
C ASP A 252 26.44 15.72 4.28
N ALA A 253 25.61 16.17 3.33
CA ALA A 253 25.49 17.58 2.98
C ALA A 253 25.02 18.44 4.17
N LEU A 254 23.97 17.99 4.88
CA LEU A 254 23.52 18.64 6.12
C LEU A 254 24.54 18.54 7.25
N ALA A 255 25.25 17.40 7.36
CA ALA A 255 26.32 17.22 8.34
C ALA A 255 27.44 18.25 8.14
N ASN A 256 27.86 18.48 6.90
CA ASN A 256 28.93 19.42 6.56
C ASN A 256 28.50 20.90 6.67
N ARG A 257 27.20 21.19 6.67
CA ARG A 257 26.66 22.50 7.07
C ARG A 257 26.57 22.67 8.58
N GLY A 258 26.86 21.63 9.35
CA GLY A 258 26.76 21.63 10.81
C GLY A 258 25.33 21.52 11.34
N CYS A 259 24.34 21.32 10.47
CA CYS A 259 22.92 21.19 10.86
C CYS A 259 22.67 19.99 11.78
N LEU A 260 23.56 18.98 11.73
CA LEU A 260 23.46 17.75 12.51
C LEU A 260 24.35 17.73 13.76
N ASN A 261 25.02 18.84 14.09
CA ASN A 261 26.00 18.88 15.19
C ASN A 261 25.38 18.80 16.59
N THR A 262 24.09 19.11 16.72
CA THR A 262 23.37 19.18 18.00
C THR A 262 22.06 18.37 18.00
N ARG A 263 21.86 17.54 16.98
CA ARG A 263 20.61 16.81 16.73
C ARG A 263 20.90 15.34 16.52
N LYS A 264 20.06 14.44 17.04
CA LYS A 264 20.17 13.00 16.75
C LYS A 264 19.96 12.76 15.27
N HIS A 265 20.84 11.96 14.68
CA HIS A 265 20.80 11.69 13.24
C HIS A 265 21.45 10.36 12.89
N THR A 266 21.31 9.94 11.64
CA THR A 266 22.03 8.82 11.03
C THR A 266 22.49 9.21 9.61
N SER A 267 23.36 8.39 9.02
CA SER A 267 23.83 8.52 7.63
C SER A 267 24.06 7.13 7.04
N ASN A 268 24.68 7.03 5.86
CA ASN A 268 25.10 5.73 5.34
C ASN A 268 26.19 5.08 6.19
N ASN A 269 27.15 5.87 6.67
CA ASN A 269 28.28 5.40 7.44
C ASN A 269 28.96 6.56 8.18
N LEU A 270 29.05 6.48 9.51
CA LEU A 270 29.67 7.52 10.33
C LEU A 270 31.13 7.82 9.95
N ALA A 271 31.94 6.81 9.67
CA ALA A 271 33.35 7.01 9.33
C ALA A 271 33.48 7.76 8.00
N TYR A 272 32.64 7.44 7.01
CA TYR A 272 32.56 8.16 5.75
C TYR A 272 32.10 9.62 5.96
N THR A 273 31.04 9.85 6.75
CA THR A 273 30.58 11.21 7.08
C THR A 273 31.69 12.03 7.73
N LYS A 274 32.42 11.48 8.71
CA LYS A 274 33.55 12.17 9.36
C LYS A 274 34.68 12.50 8.38
N MET A 275 34.94 11.61 7.42
CA MET A 275 35.99 11.79 6.41
C MET A 275 35.62 12.85 5.38
N MET A 276 34.37 12.87 4.92
CA MET A 276 33.93 13.74 3.82
C MET A 276 33.39 15.10 4.27
N CYS A 277 33.01 15.23 5.55
CA CYS A 277 32.38 16.43 6.09
C CYS A 277 33.30 17.11 7.11
N PRO A 278 34.28 17.94 6.70
CA PRO A 278 35.25 18.56 7.62
C PRO A 278 34.62 19.44 8.71
N ASN A 279 33.42 19.98 8.48
CA ASN A 279 32.71 20.82 9.44
C ASN A 279 31.80 20.04 10.40
N TYR A 280 31.68 18.72 10.20
CA TYR A 280 30.84 17.86 11.02
C TYR A 280 31.48 17.62 12.40
N LYS A 281 30.71 17.89 13.45
CA LYS A 281 31.08 17.71 14.87
C LYS A 281 30.01 16.95 15.66
N GLY A 282 29.02 16.39 14.98
CA GLY A 282 27.84 15.76 15.58
C GLY A 282 27.99 14.29 15.97
N GLU A 283 29.20 13.73 16.00
CA GLU A 283 29.43 12.30 16.23
C GLU A 283 28.73 11.77 17.50
N THR A 284 28.69 12.58 18.56
CA THR A 284 28.02 12.24 19.83
C THR A 284 26.50 12.08 19.70
N PHE A 285 25.89 12.64 18.66
CA PHE A 285 24.46 12.52 18.39
C PHE A 285 24.12 11.47 17.32
N TYR A 286 25.13 10.87 16.69
CA TYR A 286 24.93 9.83 15.68
C TYR A 286 24.30 8.57 16.27
N GLN A 287 23.31 8.00 15.58
CA GLN A 287 22.64 6.75 15.98
C GLN A 287 22.85 5.68 14.91
N LEU A 288 23.02 4.42 15.34
CA LEU A 288 23.17 3.25 14.45
C LEU A 288 21.83 2.76 13.86
N GLU A 289 20.77 3.56 13.94
CA GLU A 289 19.48 3.26 13.31
C GLU A 289 19.54 3.58 11.81
N VAL A 290 18.72 2.87 11.01
CA VAL A 290 18.62 3.10 9.56
C VAL A 290 17.89 4.39 9.18
N ALA A 291 17.08 4.93 10.09
CA ALA A 291 16.46 6.24 10.01
C ALA A 291 16.34 6.83 11.42
N VAL A 292 16.47 8.13 11.58
CA VAL A 292 16.41 8.85 12.87
C VAL A 292 15.57 10.11 12.68
N ALA A 293 14.73 10.41 13.66
CA ALA A 293 13.97 11.65 13.71
C ALA A 293 14.29 12.36 15.02
N ASP A 294 14.60 13.66 14.94
CA ASP A 294 14.85 14.52 16.09
C ASP A 294 14.28 15.90 15.81
N ASP A 295 13.22 16.24 16.54
CA ASP A 295 12.43 17.45 16.34
C ASP A 295 11.98 17.60 14.87
N ASN A 296 12.38 18.67 14.17
CA ASN A 296 12.05 18.90 12.76
C ASN A 296 13.10 18.38 11.76
N VAL A 297 14.04 17.52 12.19
CA VAL A 297 15.00 16.83 11.29
C VAL A 297 14.67 15.34 11.21
N VAL A 298 14.62 14.80 10.00
CA VAL A 298 14.57 13.36 9.76
C VAL A 298 15.72 12.96 8.86
N THR A 299 16.52 11.97 9.25
CA THR A 299 17.66 11.46 8.48
C THR A 299 17.54 9.96 8.26
N ALA A 300 18.03 9.46 7.12
CA ALA A 300 18.07 8.03 6.84
C ALA A 300 19.26 7.62 5.99
N SER A 301 19.68 6.36 6.14
CA SER A 301 20.58 5.69 5.20
C SER A 301 19.87 5.43 3.86
N GLY A 302 20.63 5.37 2.77
CA GLY A 302 20.12 5.10 1.41
C GLY A 302 19.44 3.75 1.24
N VAL A 303 19.63 2.80 2.17
CA VAL A 303 18.94 1.50 2.17
C VAL A 303 17.54 1.55 2.82
N ALA A 304 17.14 2.69 3.38
CA ALA A 304 15.93 2.82 4.20
C ALA A 304 14.94 3.91 3.74
N PRO A 305 14.54 3.93 2.45
CA PRO A 305 13.61 4.95 1.95
C PRO A 305 12.20 4.87 2.59
N LEU A 306 11.73 3.66 2.93
CA LEU A 306 10.44 3.48 3.59
C LEU A 306 10.46 4.01 5.03
N ASP A 307 11.57 3.84 5.74
CA ASP A 307 11.75 4.32 7.10
C ASP A 307 11.83 5.85 7.17
N LEU A 308 12.51 6.48 6.19
CA LEU A 308 12.48 7.93 6.01
C LEU A 308 11.05 8.41 5.82
N GLN A 309 10.32 7.83 4.85
CA GLN A 309 8.94 8.23 4.56
C GLN A 309 8.04 8.13 5.79
N TRP A 310 8.12 7.01 6.52
CA TRP A 310 7.34 6.79 7.73
C TRP A 310 7.66 7.80 8.84
N LYS A 311 8.96 7.99 9.14
CA LYS A 311 9.38 8.93 10.19
C LYS A 311 9.02 10.38 9.83
N SER A 312 9.21 10.80 8.58
CA SER A 312 8.83 12.13 8.10
C SER A 312 7.33 12.40 8.22
N LEU A 313 6.49 11.46 7.77
CA LEU A 313 5.04 11.58 7.90
C LEU A 313 4.62 11.60 9.37
N LYS A 314 5.17 10.71 10.21
CA LYS A 314 4.88 10.69 11.65
C LYS A 314 5.26 12.01 12.32
N ASN A 315 6.39 12.62 11.95
CA ASN A 315 6.83 13.90 12.51
C ASN A 315 5.94 15.06 12.08
N LEU A 316 5.60 15.14 10.79
CA LEU A 316 4.64 16.13 10.27
C LEU A 316 3.32 16.04 11.01
N MET A 317 2.86 14.83 11.26
CA MET A 317 1.62 14.58 11.96
C MET A 317 1.70 14.89 13.46
N TYR A 318 2.81 14.57 14.11
CA TYR A 318 3.01 14.88 15.54
C TYR A 318 3.13 16.39 15.79
N LEU A 319 3.97 17.09 15.03
CA LEU A 319 4.19 18.53 15.16
C LEU A 319 2.91 19.34 14.88
N HIS A 320 2.07 18.88 13.95
CA HIS A 320 0.78 19.52 13.66
C HIS A 320 -0.43 18.88 14.37
N GLN A 321 -0.22 18.00 15.37
CA GLN A 321 -1.27 17.30 16.14
C GLN A 321 -2.31 16.53 15.28
N ILE A 322 -1.90 16.06 14.11
CA ILE A 322 -2.72 15.27 13.18
C ILE A 322 -2.63 13.79 13.58
N HIS A 323 -3.75 13.17 13.96
CA HIS A 323 -3.76 11.83 14.56
C HIS A 323 -4.01 10.67 13.56
N TYR A 324 -3.16 10.34 12.57
CA TYR A 324 -3.50 9.23 11.63
C TYR A 324 -2.34 8.51 10.93
N MET A 325 -1.80 7.41 11.48
CA MET A 325 -0.93 6.50 10.71
C MET A 325 -1.15 5.01 11.09
N HIS A 326 -2.18 4.37 10.54
CA HIS A 326 -2.42 2.92 10.76
C HIS A 326 -2.13 2.04 9.52
N GLY A 327 -1.82 2.62 8.36
CA GLY A 327 -1.79 1.88 7.08
C GLY A 327 -0.41 1.48 6.53
N ILE A 328 0.69 2.15 6.91
CA ILE A 328 2.02 1.89 6.31
C ILE A 328 2.78 0.78 7.06
N THR A 329 2.40 0.48 8.31
CA THR A 329 3.01 -0.55 9.15
C THR A 329 2.92 -1.97 8.57
N SER A 330 1.96 -2.27 7.69
CA SER A 330 1.77 -3.61 7.14
C SER A 330 2.85 -4.04 6.13
N ILE A 331 3.58 -3.11 5.50
CA ILE A 331 4.65 -3.45 4.54
C ILE A 331 5.90 -3.97 5.27
N ARG A 332 6.10 -3.61 6.55
CA ARG A 332 7.26 -4.05 7.34
C ARG A 332 7.21 -5.53 7.76
N HIS A 333 6.03 -6.15 7.83
CA HIS A 333 5.89 -7.49 8.42
C HIS A 333 5.95 -8.66 7.43
N THR A 334 6.05 -8.42 6.11
CA THR A 334 6.04 -9.50 5.12
C THR A 334 7.41 -10.00 4.66
N ASN A 335 8.52 -9.40 5.11
CA ASN A 335 9.87 -9.75 4.63
C ASN A 335 10.87 -10.22 5.71
N GLN A 336 10.42 -10.56 6.93
CA GLN A 336 11.26 -11.31 7.86
C GLN A 336 10.94 -12.80 7.78
N ASN A 337 11.48 -13.46 6.74
CA ASN A 337 11.65 -14.91 6.78
C ASN A 337 12.75 -15.24 7.80
N THR A 338 12.30 -15.89 8.87
CA THR A 338 13.09 -16.62 9.85
C THR A 338 14.02 -17.63 9.17
N PHE A 339 15.33 -17.37 9.19
CA PHE A 339 16.33 -18.45 9.19
C PHE A 339 16.77 -18.67 10.63
N SER A 340 16.21 -19.71 11.23
CA SER A 340 16.70 -20.47 12.38
C SER A 340 16.29 -21.90 12.03
N SER A 341 17.21 -22.78 11.63
CA SER A 341 18.34 -23.33 12.37
C SER A 341 19.42 -23.82 11.40
#